data_AF-A0A965JZJ5-F1
#
_entry.id   AF-A0A965JZJ5-F1
#
_cell.length_a   1.000
_cell.length_b   1.000
_cell.length_c   1.000
_cell.angle_alpha   90.00
_cell.angle_beta   90.00
_cell.angle_gamma   90.00
#
_symmetry.space_group_name_H-M   'P 1'
#
loop_
_entity.id
_entity.type
_entity.pdbx_description
1 polymer ?
#
loop_
_entity_poly.entity_id
_entity_poly.type
_entity_poly.pdbx_seq_one_letter_code
_entity_poly.pdbx_strand_id
1 'polypeptide(L)'
;MKSPSVLVLLMVLFAGVLHAGWNAVAKGLSDTRTNFGLINIGVFVFSLVVLPFTGLSSGHLLWYVAASVAIHLVYEFVLMTAYDKGDFSTSYPVARGVAPLLVSFAGVVLAHEHLTAWSLTGIVVVAVGIISLSWSNSATASVEGIVWALGTGVAIALYTVIDGYGVRASGHALQYGATLFAIQSFLWVGGITVKKGFAWIPSRRVFTLGALGGVVS
;
A
#
# COMPACT_ATOMS: atom_id res chain seq x y z
N MET A 1 -14.35 17.96 -18.12
CA MET A 1 -14.28 16.89 -17.10
C MET A 1 -15.69 16.62 -16.58
N LYS A 2 -16.19 15.39 -16.64
CA LYS A 2 -17.40 15.03 -15.88
C LYS A 2 -17.05 15.11 -14.40
N SER A 3 -17.89 15.75 -13.58
CA SER A 3 -17.72 15.70 -12.12
C SER A 3 -17.70 14.23 -11.67
N PRO A 4 -16.81 13.82 -10.76
CA PRO A 4 -16.88 12.48 -10.19
C PRO A 4 -18.29 12.29 -9.63
N SER A 5 -18.88 11.11 -9.88
CA SER A 5 -20.19 10.81 -9.30
C SER A 5 -20.08 10.86 -7.78
N VAL A 6 -21.17 11.23 -7.10
CA VAL A 6 -21.23 11.21 -5.63
C VAL A 6 -20.78 9.85 -5.08
N LEU A 7 -21.07 8.78 -5.82
CA LEU A 7 -20.59 7.43 -5.52
C LEU A 7 -19.06 7.35 -5.45
N VAL A 8 -18.34 7.86 -6.45
CA VAL A 8 -16.86 7.85 -6.45
C VAL A 8 -16.32 8.63 -5.25
N LEU A 9 -16.90 9.78 -4.92
CA LEU A 9 -16.51 10.56 -3.75
C LEU A 9 -16.71 9.76 -2.45
N LEU A 10 -17.87 9.13 -2.28
CA LEU A 10 -18.16 8.29 -1.11
C LEU A 10 -17.21 7.10 -1.01
N MET A 11 -16.87 6.45 -2.13
CA MET A 11 -15.92 5.34 -2.16
C MET A 11 -14.51 5.79 -1.76
N VAL A 12 -14.05 6.96 -2.22
CA VAL A 12 -12.74 7.51 -1.85
C VAL A 12 -12.71 7.89 -0.37
N LEU A 13 -13.77 8.52 0.15
CA LEU A 13 -13.86 8.86 1.57
C LEU A 13 -13.91 7.61 2.46
N PHE A 14 -14.69 6.61 2.05
CA PHE A 14 -14.76 5.32 2.75
C PHE A 14 -13.40 4.62 2.76
N ALA A 15 -12.70 4.58 1.62
CA ALA A 15 -11.33 4.09 1.54
C ALA A 15 -10.39 4.87 2.47
N GLY A 16 -10.57 6.19 2.60
CA GLY A 16 -9.82 7.01 3.55
C GLY A 16 -10.07 6.63 5.02
N VAL A 17 -11.32 6.31 5.39
CA VAL A 17 -11.67 5.84 6.74
C VAL A 17 -11.05 4.47 7.03
N LEU A 18 -11.16 3.52 6.09
CA LEU A 18 -10.51 2.22 6.18
C LEU A 18 -8.99 2.37 6.33
N HIS A 19 -8.39 3.23 5.49
CA HIS A 19 -6.97 3.54 5.53
C HIS A 19 -6.50 4.09 6.88
N ALA A 20 -7.24 5.05 7.43
CA ALA A 20 -6.94 5.58 8.77
C ALA A 20 -7.13 4.52 9.86
N GLY A 21 -8.15 3.66 9.72
CA GLY A 21 -8.46 2.58 10.64
C GLY A 21 -7.33 1.55 10.76
N TRP A 22 -6.86 0.99 9.64
CA TRP A 22 -5.77 0.01 9.69
C TRP A 22 -4.46 0.63 10.17
N ASN A 23 -4.15 1.89 9.79
CA ASN A 23 -2.95 2.57 10.27
C ASN A 23 -2.98 2.82 11.79
N ALA A 24 -4.14 3.10 12.36
CA ALA A 24 -4.30 3.23 13.81
C ALA A 24 -4.03 1.90 14.53
N VAL A 25 -4.53 0.78 13.98
CA VAL A 25 -4.22 -0.57 14.47
C VAL A 25 -2.73 -0.87 14.36
N ALA A 26 -2.13 -0.56 13.21
CA ALA A 26 -0.72 -0.83 12.92
C ALA A 26 0.22 -0.08 13.89
N LYS A 27 -0.11 1.16 14.24
CA LYS A 27 0.68 1.97 15.19
C LYS A 27 0.61 1.44 16.63
N GLY A 28 -0.45 0.73 16.99
CA GLY A 28 -0.65 0.18 18.34
C GLY A 28 0.19 -1.05 18.66
N LEU A 29 0.92 -1.61 17.69
CA LEU A 29 1.72 -2.84 17.84
C LEU A 29 3.21 -2.52 17.88
N SER A 30 3.94 -3.15 18.81
CA SER A 30 5.34 -2.80 19.13
C SER A 30 6.38 -3.33 18.14
N ASP A 31 6.11 -4.44 17.44
CA ASP A 31 7.00 -4.98 16.41
C ASP A 31 6.39 -4.80 15.02
N THR A 32 6.97 -3.88 14.25
CA THR A 32 6.57 -3.54 12.88
C THR A 32 6.51 -4.77 11.98
N ARG A 33 7.48 -5.69 12.05
CA ARG A 33 7.54 -6.85 11.15
C ARG A 33 6.44 -7.86 11.46
N THR A 34 6.21 -8.11 12.75
CA THR A 34 5.11 -8.97 13.20
C THR A 34 3.76 -8.36 12.83
N ASN A 35 3.61 -7.04 13.01
CA ASN A 35 2.40 -6.33 12.62
C ASN A 35 2.08 -6.45 11.12
N PHE A 36 3.04 -6.21 10.22
CA PHE A 36 2.84 -6.41 8.78
C PHE A 36 2.52 -7.87 8.41
N GLY A 37 3.08 -8.84 9.15
CA GLY A 37 2.69 -10.25 9.02
C GLY A 37 1.23 -10.52 9.39
N LEU A 38 0.74 -9.92 10.49
CA LEU A 38 -0.66 -10.06 10.93
C LEU A 38 -1.64 -9.38 9.97
N ILE A 39 -1.30 -8.19 9.48
CA ILE A 39 -2.08 -7.47 8.46
C ILE A 39 -2.19 -8.35 7.21
N ASN A 40 -1.09 -8.93 6.74
CA ASN A 40 -1.11 -9.83 5.59
C ASN A 40 -1.95 -11.10 5.84
N ILE A 41 -2.00 -11.65 7.05
CA ILE A 41 -2.93 -12.74 7.38
C ILE A 41 -4.38 -12.28 7.16
N GLY A 42 -4.74 -11.10 7.66
CA GLY A 42 -6.08 -10.53 7.49
C GLY A 42 -6.45 -10.31 6.02
N VAL A 43 -5.54 -9.70 5.27
CA VAL A 43 -5.66 -9.46 3.82
C VAL A 43 -5.81 -10.79 3.06
N PHE A 44 -5.01 -11.81 3.41
CA PHE A 44 -5.09 -13.14 2.81
C PHE A 44 -6.45 -13.79 3.04
N VAL A 45 -6.92 -13.81 4.30
CA VAL A 45 -8.22 -14.39 4.67
C VAL A 45 -9.35 -13.65 3.95
N PHE A 46 -9.33 -12.32 3.93
CA PHE A 46 -10.33 -11.54 3.21
C PHE A 46 -10.33 -11.84 1.72
N SER A 47 -9.14 -11.92 1.11
CA SER A 47 -8.99 -12.27 -0.31
C SER A 47 -9.54 -13.67 -0.61
N LEU A 48 -9.29 -14.66 0.26
CA LEU A 48 -9.87 -16.01 0.13
C LEU A 48 -11.39 -16.04 0.25
N VAL A 49 -12.00 -15.13 1.00
CA VAL A 49 -13.47 -14.99 1.07
C VAL A 49 -14.02 -14.37 -0.21
N VAL A 50 -13.30 -13.42 -0.84
CA VAL A 50 -13.75 -12.72 -2.06
C VAL A 50 -13.55 -13.55 -3.34
N LEU A 51 -12.48 -14.36 -3.40
CA LEU A 51 -12.13 -15.14 -4.60
C LEU A 51 -13.24 -16.07 -5.11
N PRO A 52 -14.00 -16.81 -4.27
CA PRO A 52 -15.12 -17.63 -4.74
C PRO A 52 -16.21 -16.86 -5.48
N PHE A 53 -16.38 -15.57 -5.18
CA PHE A 53 -17.40 -14.71 -5.81
C PHE A 53 -16.90 -13.99 -7.07
N THR A 54 -15.58 -13.87 -7.23
CA THR A 54 -14.95 -13.09 -8.30
C THR A 54 -14.18 -13.94 -9.31
N GLY A 55 -13.79 -15.16 -8.94
CA GLY A 55 -12.88 -16.01 -9.70
C GLY A 55 -11.43 -15.52 -9.62
N LEU A 56 -10.52 -16.26 -10.27
CA LEU A 56 -9.13 -15.82 -10.44
C LEU A 56 -8.99 -14.91 -11.65
N SER A 57 -8.02 -13.99 -11.61
CA SER A 57 -7.67 -13.19 -12.77
C SER A 57 -7.23 -14.07 -13.95
N SER A 58 -7.69 -13.72 -15.16
CA SER A 58 -7.46 -14.52 -16.37
C SER A 58 -5.98 -14.61 -16.76
N GLY A 59 -5.59 -15.71 -17.42
CA GLY A 59 -4.18 -16.07 -17.68
C GLY A 59 -3.32 -15.00 -18.36
N HIS A 60 -3.88 -14.23 -19.29
CA HIS A 60 -3.16 -13.16 -19.99
C HIS A 60 -2.91 -11.90 -19.13
N LEU A 61 -3.58 -11.79 -17.97
CA LEU A 61 -3.44 -10.68 -17.03
C LEU A 61 -2.55 -11.04 -15.82
N LEU A 62 -2.16 -12.31 -15.70
CA LEU A 62 -1.31 -12.79 -14.61
C LEU A 62 0.05 -12.12 -14.58
N TRP A 63 0.53 -11.58 -15.69
CA TRP A 63 1.79 -10.83 -15.69
C TRP A 63 1.69 -9.52 -14.91
N TYR A 64 0.56 -8.81 -14.99
CA TYR A 64 0.32 -7.60 -14.18
C TYR A 64 0.28 -7.97 -12.69
N VAL A 65 -0.44 -9.05 -12.37
CA VAL A 65 -0.50 -9.58 -11.00
C VAL A 65 0.89 -9.97 -10.51
N ALA A 66 1.66 -10.73 -11.29
CA ALA A 66 2.99 -11.19 -10.89
C ALA A 66 3.98 -10.02 -10.74
N ALA A 67 3.97 -9.06 -11.66
CA ALA A 67 4.79 -7.85 -11.58
C ALA A 67 4.44 -7.03 -10.36
N SER A 68 3.14 -6.82 -10.10
CA SER A 68 2.68 -6.06 -8.95
C SER A 68 2.99 -6.77 -7.64
N VAL A 69 2.73 -8.07 -7.53
CA VAL A 69 3.11 -8.90 -6.36
C VAL A 69 4.61 -8.75 -6.06
N ALA A 70 5.47 -8.85 -7.07
CA ALA A 70 6.91 -8.71 -6.88
C ALA A 70 7.27 -7.32 -6.31
N ILE A 71 6.66 -6.25 -6.85
CA ILE A 71 6.90 -4.88 -6.39
C ILE A 71 6.33 -4.65 -5.00
N HIS A 72 5.16 -5.20 -4.69
CA HIS A 72 4.56 -5.14 -3.36
C HIS A 72 5.43 -5.80 -2.29
N LEU A 73 6.02 -6.97 -2.58
CA LEU A 73 6.97 -7.63 -1.67
C LEU A 73 8.22 -6.78 -1.43
N VAL A 74 8.74 -6.12 -2.48
CA VAL A 74 9.85 -5.16 -2.35
C VAL A 74 9.41 -3.93 -1.54
N TYR A 75 8.21 -3.42 -1.79
CA TYR A 75 7.62 -2.29 -1.07
C TYR A 75 7.53 -2.59 0.43
N GLU A 76 6.99 -3.73 0.83
CA GLU A 76 6.86 -4.10 2.24
C GLU A 76 8.23 -4.21 2.91
N PHE A 77 9.22 -4.80 2.23
CA PHE A 77 10.59 -4.87 2.73
C PHE A 77 11.24 -3.50 2.91
N VAL A 78 11.17 -2.65 1.87
CA VAL A 78 11.77 -1.31 1.86
C VAL A 78 11.08 -0.41 2.89
N LEU A 79 9.75 -0.51 3.02
CA LEU A 79 8.97 0.23 4.01
C LEU A 79 9.35 -0.12 5.44
N MET A 80 9.41 -1.42 5.76
CA MET A 80 9.85 -1.83 7.10
C MET A 80 11.28 -1.38 7.37
N THR A 81 12.16 -1.43 6.38
CA THR A 81 13.53 -0.93 6.52
C THR A 81 13.56 0.58 6.76
N ALA A 82 12.69 1.35 6.11
CA ALA A 82 12.54 2.79 6.35
C ALA A 82 12.08 3.12 7.77
N TYR A 83 11.23 2.26 8.37
CA TYR A 83 10.79 2.39 9.76
C TYR A 83 11.80 1.87 10.78
N ASP A 84 12.61 0.87 10.41
CA ASP A 84 13.68 0.36 11.26
C ASP A 84 14.86 1.33 11.31
N LYS A 85 15.15 2.01 10.19
CA LYS A 85 16.30 2.90 10.01
C LYS A 85 16.01 4.38 10.21
N GLY A 86 14.74 4.77 10.22
CA GLY A 86 14.30 6.15 10.43
C GLY A 86 13.02 6.22 11.25
N ASP A 87 12.71 7.40 11.75
CA ASP A 87 11.53 7.59 12.58
C ASP A 87 10.25 7.47 11.74
N PHE A 88 9.25 6.75 12.27
CA PHE A 88 7.94 6.61 11.62
C PHE A 88 7.33 7.98 11.27
N SER A 89 7.45 8.96 12.16
CA SER A 89 6.94 10.33 11.97
C SER A 89 7.61 11.11 10.82
N THR A 90 8.77 10.65 10.35
CA THR A 90 9.50 11.23 9.22
C THR A 90 9.37 10.37 7.96
N SER A 91 9.63 9.06 8.09
CA SER A 91 9.61 8.11 6.97
C SER A 91 8.21 7.97 6.35
N TYR A 92 7.14 7.94 7.17
CA TYR A 92 5.78 7.79 6.65
C TYR A 92 5.32 8.98 5.79
N PRO A 93 5.45 10.25 6.24
CA PRO A 93 5.10 11.39 5.38
C PRO A 93 5.94 11.48 4.10
N VAL A 94 7.24 11.20 4.15
CA VAL A 94 8.10 11.22 2.96
C VAL A 94 7.63 10.19 1.92
N ALA A 95 7.46 8.93 2.34
CA ALA A 95 7.02 7.85 1.45
C ALA A 95 5.65 8.15 0.82
N ARG A 96 4.70 8.65 1.61
CA ARG A 96 3.33 8.93 1.16
C ARG A 96 3.20 10.22 0.34
N GLY A 97 4.04 11.21 0.58
CA GLY A 97 3.99 12.48 -0.15
C GLY A 97 4.63 12.43 -1.53
N VAL A 98 5.68 11.61 -1.71
CA VAL A 98 6.35 11.46 -3.01
C VAL A 98 5.54 10.60 -3.98
N ALA A 99 4.84 9.58 -3.49
CA ALA A 99 4.11 8.64 -4.33
C ALA A 99 3.07 9.30 -5.27
N PRO A 100 2.16 10.21 -4.83
CA PRO A 100 1.20 10.87 -5.71
C PRO A 100 1.85 11.67 -6.86
N LEU A 101 3.00 12.29 -6.60
CA LEU A 101 3.75 13.03 -7.63
C LEU A 101 4.26 12.08 -8.71
N LEU A 102 4.85 10.95 -8.30
CA LEU A 102 5.37 9.93 -9.22
C LEU A 102 4.25 9.22 -9.99
N VAL A 103 3.14 8.89 -9.33
CA VAL A 103 1.96 8.30 -10.00
C VAL A 103 1.39 9.27 -11.03
N SER A 104 1.27 10.55 -10.69
CA SER A 104 0.76 11.57 -11.62
C SER A 104 1.70 11.78 -12.81
N PHE A 105 3.00 11.81 -12.56
CA PHE A 105 4.02 11.86 -13.62
C PHE A 105 3.93 10.64 -14.54
N ALA A 106 3.84 9.43 -13.98
CA ALA A 106 3.68 8.21 -14.75
C ALA A 106 2.36 8.17 -15.53
N GLY A 107 1.26 8.69 -14.98
CA GLY A 107 -0.01 8.83 -15.68
C GLY A 107 0.11 9.71 -16.93
N VAL A 108 0.80 10.84 -16.83
CA VAL A 108 1.06 11.73 -17.97
C VAL A 108 1.97 11.06 -19.02
N VAL A 109 3.07 10.45 -18.58
CA VAL A 109 4.11 9.93 -19.50
C VAL A 109 3.72 8.58 -20.12
N LEU A 110 3.20 7.65 -19.33
CA LEU A 110 2.92 6.27 -19.75
C LEU A 110 1.46 6.09 -20.20
N ALA A 111 0.52 6.73 -19.51
CA ALA A 111 -0.91 6.60 -19.81
C ALA A 111 -1.45 7.73 -20.69
N HIS A 112 -0.60 8.70 -21.05
CA HIS A 112 -0.95 9.89 -21.84
C HIS A 112 -2.14 10.65 -21.25
N GLU A 113 -2.25 10.65 -19.91
CA GLU A 113 -3.32 11.36 -19.21
C GLU A 113 -3.11 12.87 -19.29
N HIS A 114 -4.20 13.61 -19.52
CA HIS A 114 -4.18 15.07 -19.51
C HIS A 114 -4.56 15.61 -18.13
N LEU A 115 -3.55 16.06 -17.38
CA LEU A 115 -3.77 16.76 -16.11
C LEU A 115 -4.04 18.25 -16.36
N THR A 116 -5.12 18.75 -15.77
CA THR A 116 -5.37 20.20 -15.75
C THR A 116 -4.41 20.90 -14.80
N ALA A 117 -4.20 22.21 -14.99
CA ALA A 117 -3.41 23.02 -14.06
C ALA A 117 -3.94 22.94 -12.62
N TRP A 118 -5.28 22.86 -12.45
CA TRP A 118 -5.92 22.69 -11.15
C TRP A 118 -5.65 21.33 -10.52
N SER A 119 -5.71 20.25 -11.31
CA SER A 119 -5.37 18.90 -10.86
C SER A 119 -3.92 18.84 -10.38
N LEU A 120 -2.98 19.37 -11.18
CA LEU A 120 -1.56 19.41 -10.84
C LEU A 120 -1.31 20.23 -9.57
N THR A 121 -1.96 21.39 -9.44
CA THR A 121 -1.87 22.22 -8.24
C THR A 121 -2.34 21.46 -7.00
N GLY A 122 -3.49 20.77 -7.09
CA GLY A 122 -4.00 19.93 -5.99
C GLY A 122 -3.02 18.83 -5.58
N ILE A 123 -2.44 18.13 -6.57
CA ILE A 123 -1.43 17.08 -6.33
C ILE A 123 -0.21 17.66 -5.60
N VAL A 124 0.33 18.79 -6.08
CA VAL A 124 1.50 19.44 -5.48
C VAL A 124 1.19 19.91 -4.06
N VAL A 125 0.05 20.57 -3.84
CA VAL A 125 -0.36 21.06 -2.52
C VAL A 125 -0.50 19.90 -1.53
N VAL A 126 -1.12 18.79 -1.92
CA VAL A 126 -1.26 17.61 -1.06
C VAL A 126 0.10 16.97 -0.79
N ALA A 127 0.94 16.78 -1.81
CA ALA A 127 2.27 16.20 -1.66
C ALA A 127 3.17 17.02 -0.72
N VAL A 128 3.24 18.34 -0.94
CA VAL A 128 3.99 19.27 -0.08
C VAL A 128 3.42 19.29 1.33
N GLY A 129 2.09 19.34 1.46
CA GLY A 129 1.41 19.31 2.75
C GLY A 129 1.75 18.06 3.57
N ILE A 130 1.71 16.88 2.95
CA ILE A 130 2.10 15.63 3.59
C ILE A 130 3.59 15.66 3.96
N ILE A 131 4.49 15.99 3.03
CA ILE A 131 5.94 16.01 3.30
C ILE A 131 6.28 17.00 4.41
N SER A 132 5.58 18.14 4.50
CA SER A 132 5.81 19.15 5.55
C SER A 132 5.63 18.61 6.97
N LEU A 133 4.82 17.55 7.17
CA LEU A 133 4.66 16.91 8.48
C LEU A 133 5.96 16.30 9.01
N SER A 134 6.87 15.89 8.12
CA SER A 134 8.20 15.39 8.48
C SER A 134 9.13 16.47 9.03
N TRP A 135 8.85 17.76 8.77
CA TRP A 135 9.70 18.87 9.18
C TRP A 135 9.83 18.99 10.70
N SER A 136 8.75 18.64 11.42
CA SER A 136 8.70 18.64 12.89
C SER A 136 9.77 17.76 13.55
N ASN A 137 10.29 16.74 12.83
CA ASN A 137 11.32 15.83 13.30
C ASN A 137 12.56 15.82 12.37
N SER A 138 12.73 16.86 11.57
CA SER A 138 13.82 16.95 10.58
C SER A 138 15.21 16.94 11.23
N ALA A 139 15.33 17.48 12.45
CA ALA A 139 16.60 17.53 13.19
C ALA A 139 17.10 16.13 13.64
N THR A 140 16.21 15.15 13.80
CA THR A 140 16.56 13.77 14.19
C THR A 140 16.47 12.80 13.01
N ALA A 141 16.14 13.30 11.80
CA ALA A 141 15.93 12.45 10.65
C ALA A 141 17.24 11.80 10.19
N SER A 142 17.22 10.46 10.08
CA SER A 142 18.34 9.72 9.51
C SER A 142 18.31 9.83 7.97
N VAL A 143 19.48 10.12 7.38
CA VAL A 143 19.62 10.13 5.91
C VAL A 143 19.30 8.75 5.34
N GLU A 144 19.77 7.68 6.00
CA GLU A 144 19.46 6.30 5.60
C GLU A 144 17.95 6.05 5.60
N GLY A 145 17.22 6.46 6.64
CA GLY A 145 15.76 6.32 6.73
C GLY A 145 15.03 7.09 5.65
N ILE A 146 15.47 8.32 5.33
CA ILE A 146 14.89 9.12 4.23
C ILE A 146 15.09 8.41 2.88
N VAL A 147 16.28 7.87 2.61
CA VAL A 147 16.55 7.14 1.34
C VAL A 147 15.62 5.93 1.21
N TRP A 148 15.46 5.15 2.28
CA TRP A 148 14.51 4.03 2.27
C TRP A 148 13.06 4.49 2.11
N ALA A 149 12.67 5.60 2.76
CA ALA A 149 11.32 6.17 2.61
C ALA A 149 11.03 6.66 1.19
N LEU A 150 12.02 7.28 0.52
CA LEU A 150 11.93 7.63 -0.91
C LEU A 150 11.78 6.37 -1.77
N GLY A 151 12.57 5.33 -1.48
CA GLY A 151 12.45 4.01 -2.12
C GLY A 151 11.05 3.41 -1.96
N THR A 152 10.44 3.54 -0.78
CA THR A 152 9.03 3.17 -0.56
C THR A 152 8.11 3.97 -1.47
N GLY A 153 8.28 5.29 -1.55
CA GLY A 153 7.45 6.15 -2.41
C GLY A 153 7.53 5.75 -3.89
N VAL A 154 8.70 5.36 -4.37
CA VAL A 154 8.91 4.81 -5.72
C VAL A 154 8.19 3.48 -5.89
N ALA A 155 8.35 2.55 -4.95
CA ALA A 155 7.67 1.25 -5.02
C ALA A 155 6.14 1.40 -5.00
N ILE A 156 5.62 2.34 -4.19
CA ILE A 156 4.20 2.72 -4.17
C ILE A 156 3.75 3.17 -5.55
N ALA A 157 4.50 4.08 -6.17
CA ALA A 157 4.13 4.58 -7.48
C ALA A 157 4.14 3.47 -8.55
N LEU A 158 5.15 2.60 -8.52
CA LEU A 158 5.28 1.50 -9.47
C LEU A 158 4.12 0.51 -9.38
N TYR A 159 3.82 -0.02 -8.20
CA TYR A 159 2.69 -0.96 -8.08
C TYR A 159 1.37 -0.25 -8.39
N THR A 160 1.20 1.02 -8.00
CA THR A 160 -0.05 1.76 -8.25
C THR A 160 -0.31 1.94 -9.75
N VAL A 161 0.72 2.22 -10.53
CA VAL A 161 0.62 2.35 -11.99
C VAL A 161 0.31 1.01 -12.63
N ILE A 162 1.05 -0.04 -12.26
CA ILE A 162 0.86 -1.40 -12.79
C ILE A 162 -0.54 -1.92 -12.46
N ASP A 163 -0.99 -1.72 -11.22
CA ASP A 163 -2.34 -2.08 -10.76
C ASP A 163 -3.41 -1.28 -11.53
N GLY A 164 -3.17 0.00 -11.77
CA GLY A 164 -4.03 0.83 -12.60
C GLY A 164 -4.20 0.24 -14.01
N TYR A 165 -3.12 -0.20 -14.66
CA TYR A 165 -3.21 -0.88 -15.95
C TYR A 165 -3.85 -2.25 -15.86
N GLY A 166 -3.50 -3.06 -14.86
CA GLY A 166 -4.04 -4.41 -14.65
C GLY A 166 -5.55 -4.40 -14.43
N VAL A 167 -6.06 -3.48 -13.61
CA VAL A 167 -7.50 -3.29 -13.36
C VAL A 167 -8.23 -2.81 -14.62
N ARG A 168 -7.64 -1.87 -15.38
CA ARG A 168 -8.24 -1.40 -16.64
C ARG A 168 -8.28 -2.50 -17.69
N ALA A 169 -7.23 -3.31 -17.79
CA ALA A 169 -7.15 -4.43 -18.71
C ALA A 169 -8.09 -5.58 -18.32
N SER A 170 -8.29 -5.82 -17.02
CA SER A 170 -9.19 -6.87 -16.53
C SER A 170 -10.66 -6.51 -16.61
N GLY A 171 -11.00 -5.22 -16.51
CA GLY A 171 -12.38 -4.76 -16.34
C GLY A 171 -13.01 -5.15 -14.99
N HIS A 172 -12.26 -5.82 -14.11
CA HIS A 172 -12.75 -6.41 -12.86
C HIS A 172 -11.79 -6.10 -11.71
N ALA A 173 -11.98 -4.93 -11.07
CA ALA A 173 -11.11 -4.44 -9.99
C ALA A 173 -11.04 -5.40 -8.80
N LEU A 174 -12.19 -5.91 -8.32
CA LEU A 174 -12.24 -6.82 -7.18
C LEU A 174 -11.55 -8.16 -7.47
N GLN A 175 -11.72 -8.70 -8.68
CA GLN A 175 -11.06 -9.94 -9.10
C GLN A 175 -9.54 -9.78 -9.16
N TYR A 176 -9.07 -8.69 -9.77
CA TYR A 176 -7.64 -8.36 -9.86
C TYR A 176 -7.03 -8.19 -8.47
N GLY A 177 -7.65 -7.36 -7.63
CA GLY A 177 -7.19 -7.10 -6.27
C GLY A 177 -7.17 -8.36 -5.40
N ALA A 178 -8.25 -9.14 -5.38
CA ALA A 178 -8.32 -10.38 -4.59
C ALA A 178 -7.28 -11.41 -5.03
N THR A 179 -7.00 -11.54 -6.33
CA THR A 179 -5.96 -12.44 -6.83
C THR A 179 -4.58 -11.96 -6.40
N LEU A 180 -4.27 -10.68 -6.59
CA LEU A 180 -2.99 -10.07 -6.22
C LEU A 180 -2.73 -10.20 -4.72
N PHE A 181 -3.67 -9.75 -3.89
CA PHE A 181 -3.52 -9.73 -2.44
C PHE A 181 -3.46 -11.14 -1.85
N ALA A 182 -4.21 -12.10 -2.40
CA ALA A 182 -4.08 -13.50 -1.99
C ALA A 182 -2.65 -14.03 -2.22
N ILE A 183 -2.07 -13.78 -3.40
CA ILE A 183 -0.72 -14.27 -3.75
C ILE A 183 0.35 -13.54 -2.92
N GLN A 184 0.32 -12.21 -2.88
CA GLN A 184 1.29 -11.41 -2.12
C GLN A 184 1.29 -11.81 -0.65
N SER A 185 0.13 -11.81 0.00
CA SER A 185 0.04 -12.10 1.43
C SER A 185 0.43 -13.53 1.74
N PHE A 186 0.12 -14.49 0.88
CA PHE A 186 0.61 -15.86 1.00
C PHE A 186 2.14 -15.91 0.98
N LEU A 187 2.78 -15.25 0.01
CA LEU A 187 4.24 -15.22 -0.12
C LEU A 187 4.90 -14.51 1.07
N TRP A 188 4.32 -13.42 1.55
CA TRP A 188 4.83 -12.68 2.70
C TRP A 188 4.76 -13.50 4.00
N VAL A 189 3.58 -14.05 4.31
CA VAL A 189 3.34 -14.87 5.51
C VAL A 189 4.17 -16.15 5.46
N GLY A 190 4.26 -16.79 4.29
CA GLY A 190 5.14 -17.93 4.07
C GLY A 190 6.61 -17.57 4.32
N GLY A 191 7.09 -16.47 3.73
CA GLY A 191 8.47 -16.01 3.85
C GLY A 191 8.89 -15.69 5.29
N ILE A 192 8.05 -14.97 6.06
CA ILE A 192 8.34 -14.67 7.47
C ILE A 192 8.32 -15.94 8.32
N THR A 193 7.39 -16.87 8.06
CA THR A 193 7.27 -18.14 8.79
C THR A 193 8.45 -19.06 8.51
N VAL A 194 8.92 -19.14 7.26
CA VAL A 194 10.14 -19.90 6.91
C VAL A 194 11.36 -19.31 7.63
N LYS A 195 11.48 -17.98 7.68
CA LYS A 195 12.64 -17.30 8.28
C LYS A 195 12.66 -17.31 9.81
N LYS A 196 11.50 -17.19 10.46
CA LYS A 196 11.37 -17.05 11.94
C LYS A 196 10.73 -18.26 12.63
N GLY A 197 10.32 -19.29 11.89
CA GLY A 197 9.44 -20.34 12.39
C GLY A 197 8.06 -19.78 12.76
N PHE A 198 7.35 -20.43 13.68
CA PHE A 198 6.07 -19.91 14.21
C PHE A 198 6.22 -18.97 15.41
N ALA A 199 7.46 -18.65 15.80
CA ALA A 199 7.75 -17.85 17.00
C ALA A 199 7.36 -16.36 16.86
N TRP A 200 7.10 -15.89 15.63
CA TRP A 200 6.63 -14.53 15.38
C TRP A 200 5.12 -14.35 15.64
N ILE A 201 4.36 -15.44 15.82
CA ILE A 201 2.93 -15.38 16.10
C ILE A 201 2.72 -14.89 17.54
N PRO A 202 2.04 -13.75 17.75
CA PRO A 202 1.88 -13.16 19.07
C PRO A 202 0.71 -13.79 19.83
N SER A 203 0.39 -13.22 21.01
CA SER A 203 -0.78 -13.63 21.79
C SER A 203 -2.10 -13.44 21.01
N ARG A 204 -3.14 -14.23 21.36
CA ARG A 204 -4.44 -14.21 20.67
C ARG A 204 -5.02 -12.80 20.48
N ARG A 205 -4.89 -11.93 21.47
CA ARG A 205 -5.42 -10.55 21.42
C ARG A 205 -4.69 -9.69 20.37
N VAL A 206 -3.37 -9.81 20.32
CA VAL A 206 -2.56 -9.07 19.34
C VAL A 206 -2.80 -9.62 17.94
N PHE A 207 -2.93 -10.95 17.83
CA PHE A 207 -3.26 -11.62 16.58
C PHE A 207 -4.61 -11.15 16.01
N THR A 208 -5.67 -11.14 16.84
CA THR A 208 -7.00 -10.72 16.36
C THR A 208 -7.03 -9.25 15.95
N LEU A 209 -6.38 -8.37 16.72
CA LEU A 209 -6.30 -6.95 16.36
C LEU A 209 -5.56 -6.73 15.04
N GLY A 210 -4.39 -7.36 14.86
CA GLY A 210 -3.61 -7.23 13.62
C GLY A 210 -4.34 -7.83 12.40
N ALA A 211 -4.97 -8.99 12.55
CA ALA A 211 -5.74 -9.62 11.49
C ALA A 211 -6.99 -8.80 11.10
N LEU A 212 -7.69 -8.22 12.07
CA LEU A 212 -8.80 -7.29 11.79
C LEU A 212 -8.31 -6.04 11.07
N GLY A 213 -7.13 -5.52 11.44
CA GLY A 213 -6.45 -4.45 10.71
C GLY A 213 -6.24 -4.80 9.23
N GLY A 214 -5.87 -6.05 8.93
CA GLY A 214 -5.74 -6.53 7.56
C GLY A 214 -7.05 -6.60 6.77
N VAL A 215 -8.17 -6.89 7.41
CA VAL A 215 -9.49 -6.93 6.73
C VAL A 215 -9.94 -5.52 6.30
N VAL A 216 -9.50 -4.48 7.01
CA VAL A 216 -9.82 -3.08 6.71
C VAL A 216 -8.68 -2.34 6.00
N SER A 217 -7.67 -3.08 5.52
CA SER A 217 -6.50 -2.55 4.80
C SER A 217 -6.72 -2.42 3.29
#